data_AF-A0A257ZHR2-F1
#
_entry.id   AF-A0A257ZHR2-F1
#
_cell.length_a   1.000
_cell.length_b   1.000
_cell.length_c   1.000
_cell.angle_alpha   90.00
_cell.angle_beta   90.00
_cell.angle_gamma   90.00
#
_symmetry.space_group_name_H-M   'P 1'
#
loop_
_entity.id
_entity.type
_entity.pdbx_description
1 polymer ?
#
loop_
_entity_poly.entity_id
_entity_poly.type
_entity_poly.pdbx_seq_one_letter_code
_entity_poly.pdbx_strand_id
1 'polypeptide(L)'
;MIYRSGQDYLDAGRKRVLLFGMSGLGKTYLANLMRDQAAWFHYSVDYRIGTRYMNELIADNFKREAMKVPLLRELLMTDSVYISSNITFDNLAPLSTYLGKPGDPAKG
;
A
#
# COMPACT_ATOMS: atom_id res chain seq x y z
N MET A 1 -26.68 5.22 0.71
CA MET A 1 -25.65 5.75 1.66
C MET A 1 -25.73 4.97 2.96
N ILE A 2 -24.60 4.78 3.66
CA ILE A 2 -24.54 4.06 4.95
C ILE A 2 -25.32 4.81 6.04
N TYR A 3 -25.35 6.14 5.98
CA TYR A 3 -26.12 7.03 6.87
C TYR A 3 -27.05 7.91 6.02
N ARG A 4 -28.25 8.25 6.52
CA ARG A 4 -29.22 9.07 5.76
C ARG A 4 -29.13 10.56 6.14
N SER A 5 -28.61 10.86 7.33
CA SER A 5 -28.36 12.22 7.81
C SER A 5 -27.05 12.32 8.61
N GLY A 6 -26.61 13.54 8.93
CA GLY A 6 -25.49 13.76 9.85
C GLY A 6 -25.79 13.29 11.27
N GLN A 7 -27.04 13.43 11.72
CA GLN A 7 -27.49 12.96 13.03
C GLN A 7 -27.39 11.42 13.12
N ASP A 8 -27.81 10.72 12.06
CA ASP A 8 -27.68 9.26 11.98
C ASP A 8 -26.22 8.79 12.13
N TYR A 9 -25.25 9.57 11.62
CA TYR A 9 -23.84 9.27 11.78
C TYR A 9 -23.37 9.49 13.22
N LEU A 10 -23.79 10.58 13.87
CA LEU A 10 -23.41 10.88 15.25
C LEU A 10 -23.96 9.82 16.22
N ASP A 11 -25.21 9.39 16.00
CA ASP A 11 -25.91 8.39 16.83
C ASP A 11 -25.48 6.94 16.53
N ALA A 12 -24.69 6.71 15.47
CA ALA A 12 -24.22 5.37 15.14
C ALA A 12 -23.25 4.82 16.20
N GLY A 13 -23.58 3.65 16.76
CA GLY A 13 -22.71 2.91 17.68
C GLY A 13 -21.46 2.31 17.03
N ARG A 14 -21.42 2.23 15.69
CA ARG A 14 -20.24 1.81 14.91
C ARG A 14 -20.04 2.75 13.73
N LYS A 15 -19.19 3.74 13.93
CA LYS A 15 -18.86 4.75 12.92
C LYS A 15 -17.89 4.19 11.88
N ARG A 16 -17.94 4.73 10.66
CA ARG A 16 -17.06 4.36 9.54
C ARG A 16 -16.57 5.64 8.89
N VAL A 17 -15.27 5.76 8.72
CA VAL A 17 -14.61 6.94 8.16
C VAL A 17 -13.70 6.50 7.02
N LEU A 18 -13.70 7.28 5.94
CA LEU A 18 -12.75 7.14 4.84
C LEU A 18 -11.79 8.32 4.88
N LEU A 19 -10.49 8.05 5.02
CA LEU A 19 -9.45 9.05 4.84
C LEU A 19 -9.00 9.00 3.37
N PHE A 20 -9.27 10.07 2.63
CA PHE A 20 -8.91 10.20 1.22
C PHE A 20 -7.99 11.40 1.01
N GLY A 21 -6.99 11.24 0.15
CA GLY A 21 -6.00 12.29 -0.13
C GLY A 21 -4.70 11.72 -0.71
N MET A 22 -3.88 12.57 -1.30
CA MET A 22 -2.58 12.22 -1.88
C MET A 22 -1.59 11.68 -0.84
N SER A 23 -0.54 11.01 -1.31
CA SER A 23 0.58 10.59 -0.44
C SER A 23 1.19 11.79 0.30
N GLY A 24 1.63 11.59 1.54
CA GLY A 24 2.22 12.66 2.36
C GLY A 24 1.23 13.55 3.13
N LEU A 25 -0.07 13.52 2.82
CA LEU A 25 -1.09 14.34 3.52
C LEU A 25 -1.51 13.82 4.91
N GLY A 26 -0.69 12.98 5.56
CA GLY A 26 -0.94 12.54 6.94
C GLY A 26 -2.03 11.48 7.16
N LYS A 27 -2.58 10.86 6.09
CA LYS A 27 -3.61 9.80 6.22
C LYS A 27 -3.18 8.66 7.15
N THR A 28 -1.98 8.12 6.92
CA THR A 28 -1.42 7.02 7.71
C THR A 28 -1.19 7.44 9.16
N TYR A 29 -0.73 8.68 9.38
CA TYR A 29 -0.54 9.22 10.72
C TYR A 29 -1.87 9.26 11.50
N LEU A 30 -2.93 9.81 10.90
CA LEU A 30 -4.24 9.88 11.53
C LEU A 30 -4.85 8.48 11.74
N ALA A 31 -4.72 7.57 10.76
CA ALA A 31 -5.22 6.21 10.88
C ALA A 31 -4.53 5.43 12.01
N ASN A 32 -3.21 5.58 12.16
CA ASN A 32 -2.45 4.98 13.25
C ASN A 32 -2.85 5.58 14.60
N LEU A 33 -3.01 6.91 14.68
CA LEU A 33 -3.49 7.59 15.89
C LEU A 33 -4.87 7.07 16.34
N MET A 34 -5.83 6.96 15.41
CA MET A 34 -7.18 6.48 15.71
C MET A 34 -7.19 5.01 16.14
N ARG A 35 -6.33 4.18 15.54
CA ARG A 35 -6.15 2.78 15.94
C ARG A 35 -5.60 2.70 17.36
N ASP A 36 -4.53 3.44 17.63
CA ASP A 36 -3.76 3.31 18.87
C ASP A 36 -4.48 3.96 20.07
N GLN A 37 -5.16 5.08 19.87
CA GLN A 37 -5.77 5.86 20.96
C GLN A 37 -7.29 5.67 21.11
N ALA A 38 -7.99 5.26 20.05
CA ALA A 38 -9.45 5.18 20.05
C ALA A 38 -9.98 3.81 19.62
N ALA A 39 -9.12 2.79 19.60
CA ALA A 39 -9.46 1.39 19.28
C ALA A 39 -10.19 1.21 17.93
N TRP A 40 -9.90 2.09 16.95
CA TRP A 40 -10.45 1.94 15.62
C TRP A 40 -9.79 0.80 14.85
N PHE A 41 -10.58 0.07 14.08
CA PHE A 41 -10.04 -0.87 13.10
C PHE A 41 -9.51 -0.12 11.88
N HIS A 42 -8.20 -0.21 11.63
CA HIS A 42 -7.56 0.38 10.47
C HIS A 42 -7.53 -0.61 9.29
N TYR A 43 -8.20 -0.23 8.19
CA TYR A 43 -8.18 -0.97 6.93
C TYR A 43 -7.52 -0.14 5.84
N SER A 44 -6.36 -0.60 5.33
CA SER A 44 -5.68 0.04 4.20
C SER A 44 -5.98 -0.72 2.90
N VAL A 45 -6.66 -0.03 1.97
CA VAL A 45 -6.98 -0.57 0.65
C VAL A 45 -5.71 -0.83 -0.15
N ASP A 46 -4.75 0.09 -0.12
CA ASP A 46 -3.47 -0.04 -0.84
C ASP A 46 -2.67 -1.23 -0.32
N TYR A 47 -2.58 -1.39 1.00
CA TYR A 47 -1.92 -2.55 1.61
C TYR A 47 -2.58 -3.85 1.14
N ARG A 48 -3.91 -3.89 1.08
CA ARG A 48 -4.65 -5.07 0.63
C ARG A 48 -4.45 -5.36 -0.86
N ILE A 49 -4.45 -4.32 -1.71
CA ILE A 49 -4.18 -4.45 -3.15
C ILE A 49 -2.77 -5.03 -3.34
N GLY A 50 -1.79 -4.42 -2.70
CA GLY A 50 -0.39 -4.83 -2.77
C GLY A 50 -0.15 -6.27 -2.34
N THR A 51 -0.60 -6.62 -1.13
CA THR A 51 -0.29 -7.93 -0.53
C THR A 51 -1.14 -9.07 -1.09
N ARG A 52 -2.42 -8.85 -1.42
CA ARG A 52 -3.32 -9.93 -1.83
C ARG A 52 -3.42 -10.13 -3.33
N TYR A 53 -3.25 -9.08 -4.12
CA TYR A 53 -3.53 -9.13 -5.56
C TYR A 53 -2.31 -8.86 -6.43
N MET A 54 -1.32 -8.14 -5.91
CA MET A 54 -0.19 -7.67 -6.73
C MET A 54 1.16 -8.21 -6.30
N ASN A 55 1.24 -9.00 -5.23
CA ASN A 55 2.52 -9.41 -4.64
C ASN A 55 3.42 -10.15 -5.64
N GLU A 56 2.87 -11.12 -6.36
CA GLU A 56 3.60 -11.89 -7.39
C GLU A 56 3.96 -11.01 -8.58
N LEU A 57 3.05 -10.17 -9.07
CA LEU A 57 3.28 -9.27 -10.19
C LEU A 57 4.43 -8.29 -9.92
N ILE A 58 4.49 -7.75 -8.70
CA ILE A 58 5.56 -6.85 -8.25
C ILE A 58 6.88 -7.62 -8.18
N ALA A 59 6.88 -8.82 -7.57
CA ALA A 59 8.07 -9.65 -7.46
C ALA A 59 8.61 -10.06 -8.85
N ASP A 60 7.74 -10.41 -9.79
CA ASP A 60 8.13 -10.78 -11.16
C ASP A 60 8.68 -9.59 -11.94
N ASN A 61 8.15 -8.38 -11.73
CA ASN A 61 8.75 -7.18 -12.28
C ASN A 61 10.16 -6.96 -11.75
N PHE A 62 10.38 -7.13 -10.43
CA PHE A 62 11.72 -7.02 -9.84
C PHE A 62 12.67 -8.09 -10.35
N LYS A 63 12.22 -9.34 -10.51
CA LYS A 63 13.01 -10.39 -11.17
C LYS A 63 13.39 -9.98 -12.58
N ARG A 64 12.45 -9.46 -13.38
CA ARG A 64 12.71 -9.02 -14.76
C ARG A 64 13.77 -7.91 -14.82
N GLU A 65 13.72 -6.95 -13.90
CA GLU A 65 14.74 -5.89 -13.80
C GLU A 65 16.10 -6.46 -13.33
N ALA A 66 16.12 -7.31 -12.31
CA ALA A 66 17.33 -7.95 -11.82
C ALA A 66 18.00 -8.85 -12.88
N MET A 67 17.21 -9.52 -13.72
CA MET A 67 17.68 -10.33 -14.83
C MET A 67 18.45 -9.50 -15.89
N LYS A 68 18.38 -8.17 -15.88
CA LYS A 68 19.21 -7.32 -16.76
C LYS A 68 20.67 -7.24 -16.29
N VAL A 69 20.93 -7.50 -15.01
CA VAL A 69 22.28 -7.51 -14.42
C VAL A 69 22.86 -8.94 -14.51
N PRO A 70 23.97 -9.18 -15.25
CA PRO A 70 24.49 -10.54 -15.47
C PRO A 70 24.74 -11.34 -14.18
N LEU A 71 25.36 -10.71 -13.18
CA LEU A 71 25.60 -11.32 -11.86
C LEU A 71 24.30 -11.80 -11.20
N LEU A 72 23.27 -10.96 -11.16
CA LEU A 72 21.99 -11.31 -10.53
C LEU A 72 21.23 -12.35 -11.35
N ARG A 73 21.31 -12.28 -12.69
CA ARG A 73 20.71 -13.27 -13.59
C ARG A 73 21.25 -14.67 -13.30
N GLU A 74 22.57 -14.84 -13.25
CA GLU A 74 23.19 -16.14 -12.98
C GLU A 74 22.71 -16.71 -11.65
N LEU A 75 22.71 -15.89 -10.59
CA LEU A 75 22.27 -16.31 -9.26
C LEU A 75 20.76 -16.64 -9.20
N LEU A 76 19.92 -15.90 -9.92
CA LEU A 76 18.46 -16.14 -9.97
C LEU A 76 18.13 -17.39 -10.79
N MET A 77 18.85 -17.65 -11.89
CA MET A 77 18.61 -18.80 -12.78
C MET A 77 18.99 -20.14 -12.13
N THR A 78 19.90 -20.12 -11.15
CA THR A 78 20.31 -21.32 -10.39
C THR A 78 19.62 -21.43 -9.03
N ASP A 79 18.59 -20.62 -8.78
CA ASP A 79 17.90 -20.53 -7.49
C ASP A 79 18.84 -20.24 -6.28
N SER A 80 19.99 -19.62 -6.54
CA SER A 80 20.96 -19.24 -5.49
C SER A 80 20.50 -18.02 -4.69
N VAL A 81 19.61 -17.20 -5.26
CA VAL A 81 18.96 -16.06 -4.62
C VAL A 81 17.50 -15.99 -5.04
N TYR A 82 16.65 -15.33 -4.24
CA TYR A 82 15.26 -15.05 -4.59
C TYR A 82 14.92 -13.58 -4.35
N ILE A 83 13.91 -13.09 -5.06
CA ILE A 83 13.37 -11.74 -4.91
C ILE A 83 11.91 -11.83 -4.50
N SER A 84 11.56 -11.09 -3.45
CA SER A 84 10.19 -10.94 -2.96
C SER A 84 9.83 -9.48 -2.81
N SER A 85 8.54 -9.17 -2.94
CA SER A 85 8.00 -7.85 -2.61
C SER A 85 7.73 -7.78 -1.11
N ASN A 86 8.33 -6.80 -0.43
CA ASN A 86 8.13 -6.59 1.00
C ASN A 86 7.20 -5.38 1.24
N ILE A 87 5.90 -5.63 1.22
CA ILE A 87 4.87 -4.61 1.46
C ILE A 87 4.42 -4.68 2.93
N THR A 88 4.51 -3.55 3.61
CA THR A 88 4.02 -3.40 4.99
C THR A 88 2.96 -2.31 5.03
N PHE A 89 2.25 -2.19 6.17
CA PHE A 89 1.29 -1.09 6.34
C PHE A 89 1.95 0.29 6.22
N ASP A 90 3.19 0.42 6.69
CA ASP A 90 3.93 1.68 6.68
C ASP A 90 4.83 1.83 5.44
N ASN A 91 5.04 0.75 4.67
CA ASN A 91 5.84 0.76 3.44
C ASN A 91 5.06 0.18 2.26
N LEU A 92 4.47 1.10 1.47
CA LEU A 92 3.79 0.80 0.22
C LEU A 92 4.68 1.05 -1.01
N ALA A 93 5.98 1.29 -0.82
CA ALA A 93 6.89 1.62 -1.92
C ALA A 93 6.88 0.59 -3.05
N PRO A 94 6.95 -0.74 -2.80
CA PRO A 94 6.94 -1.73 -3.88
C PRO A 94 5.70 -1.64 -4.79
N LEU A 95 4.53 -1.42 -4.17
CA LEU A 95 3.26 -1.24 -4.88
C LEU A 95 3.27 0.03 -5.73
N SER A 96 3.68 1.17 -5.14
CA SER A 96 3.70 2.45 -5.86
C SER A 96 4.74 2.48 -7.00
N THR A 97 5.85 1.77 -6.86
CA THR A 97 6.86 1.63 -7.91
C THR A 97 6.30 0.84 -9.09
N TYR A 98 5.55 -0.23 -8.81
CA TYR A 98 4.97 -1.08 -9.87
C TYR A 98 3.81 -0.41 -10.60
N LEU A 99 2.88 0.21 -9.87
CA LEU A 99 1.74 0.92 -10.47
C LEU A 99 2.13 2.25 -11.14
N GLY A 100 3.31 2.77 -10.82
CA GLY A 100 3.69 4.14 -11.11
C GLY A 100 3.02 5.13 -10.15
N LYS A 101 3.61 6.33 -10.05
CA LYS A 101 3.02 7.44 -9.31
C LYS A 101 2.37 8.39 -10.32
N PRO A 102 1.04 8.62 -10.25
CA PRO A 102 0.41 9.67 -11.04
C PRO A 102 0.91 11.05 -10.56
N GLY A 103 1.24 11.93 -11.51
CA GLY A 103 1.81 13.26 -11.24
C GLY A 103 3.09 13.50 -12.06
N ASP A 104 3.41 14.77 -12.30
CA ASP A 104 4.68 15.16 -12.92
C ASP A 104 5.78 15.20 -11.83
N PRO A 105 6.80 14.32 -11.85
CA PRO A 105 7.85 14.29 -10.83
C PRO A 105 8.61 15.62 -10.72
N ALA A 106 8.61 16.43 -11.77
CA ALA A 106 9.26 17.74 -11.78
C ALA A 106 8.42 18.83 -11.08
N LYS A 107 7.15 18.56 -10.77
CA LYS A 107 6.21 19.55 -10.21
C LYS A 107 5.79 19.29 -8.77
N GLY A 108 6.22 18.17 -8.18
CA GLY A 108 5.88 17.77 -6.80
C GLY A 108 4.52 17.09 -6.71
#